data_AF-S4PMM9-F1
#
_entry.id   AF-S4PMM9-F1
#
_cell.length_a   1.000
_cell.length_b   1.000
_cell.length_c   1.000
_cell.angle_alpha   90.00
_cell.angle_beta   90.00
_cell.angle_gamma   90.00
#
_symmetry.space_group_name_H-M   'P 1'
#
loop_
_entity.id
_entity.type
_entity.pdbx_description
1 polymer ?
#
loop_
_entity_poly.entity_id
_entity_poly.type
_entity_poly.pdbx_seq_one_letter_code
_entity_poly.pdbx_strand_id
1 'polypeptide(L)'
;MFIDENDTPDAWWVSAALGTIRAVVLVFDVLTFPLHLLIQRPWRKRAQSRRIKARIIEANDDSVTVRSVSTPCDLHLRLVRDGVTSMESMLRAAAARWQSRRCLGTRTVLSEEDEPQPNGRVFKKYRMGDYVWRTYTDVEQEARQFGAGLRSLGAEPRQNVVMFAETRAEWMLAAHGCFTQSIPVVTIYATLGDEAIAHGINETEVSTVITTHELLPKFKKILARTPRVDTIIFMEDQLKTTPRDGFKEGIRIVAYKEVLDMGKQCKIESVPPAPGDTAIVMYTSGSTGVPKGVVLS
;
A
#
# COMPACT_ATOMS: atom_id res chain seq x y z
N MET A 1 12.43 -32.09 2.28
CA MET A 1 12.59 -33.51 1.92
C MET A 1 11.24 -34.15 2.11
N PHE A 2 10.41 -34.15 1.07
CA PHE A 2 9.10 -34.78 1.10
C PHE A 2 9.35 -36.26 0.84
N ILE A 3 9.11 -37.10 1.86
CA ILE A 3 9.15 -38.55 1.71
C ILE A 3 7.85 -38.91 0.99
N ASP A 4 7.98 -39.56 -0.17
CA ASP A 4 6.87 -40.07 -0.97
C ASP A 4 6.07 -41.08 -0.11
N GLU A 5 4.76 -40.91 0.03
CA GLU A 5 3.92 -41.76 0.90
C GLU A 5 3.83 -43.22 0.42
N ASN A 6 4.34 -43.52 -0.78
CA ASN A 6 4.31 -44.83 -1.42
C ASN A 6 5.65 -45.59 -1.42
N ASP A 7 6.72 -45.03 -0.84
CA ASP A 7 8.00 -45.73 -0.77
C ASP A 7 8.02 -46.64 0.48
N THR A 8 7.74 -47.92 0.28
CA THR A 8 7.85 -48.92 1.37
C THR A 8 9.30 -48.98 1.82
N PRO A 9 9.64 -48.75 3.11
CA PRO A 9 11.02 -48.83 3.56
C PRO A 9 11.55 -50.25 3.34
N ASP A 10 12.59 -50.40 2.52
CA ASP A 10 13.19 -51.69 2.13
C ASP A 10 13.69 -52.53 3.33
N ALA A 11 13.78 -51.94 4.52
CA ALA A 11 14.21 -52.62 5.73
C ALA A 11 13.21 -52.47 6.88
N TRP A 12 12.81 -53.60 7.44
CA TRP A 12 11.84 -53.73 8.55
C TRP A 12 12.18 -52.85 9.77
N TRP A 13 13.46 -52.61 10.04
CA TRP A 13 13.93 -51.79 11.16
C TRP A 13 13.63 -50.29 10.95
N VAL A 14 13.59 -49.81 9.70
CA VAL A 14 13.23 -48.41 9.36
C VAL A 14 11.76 -48.18 9.66
N SER A 15 10.89 -49.12 9.26
CA SER A 15 9.45 -49.09 9.57
C SER A 15 9.19 -49.12 11.08
N ALA A 16 9.94 -49.95 11.83
CA ALA A 16 9.85 -50.00 13.29
C ALA A 16 10.31 -48.68 13.96
N ALA A 17 11.40 -48.09 13.48
CA ALA A 17 11.90 -46.80 13.97
C ALA A 17 10.92 -45.65 13.69
N LEU A 18 10.38 -45.56 12.47
CA LEU A 18 9.36 -44.58 12.11
C LEU A 18 8.08 -44.75 12.92
N GLY A 19 7.64 -46.00 13.14
CA GLY A 19 6.51 -46.32 14.00
C GLY A 19 6.73 -45.85 15.45
N THR A 20 7.93 -46.03 15.97
CA THR A 20 8.33 -45.59 17.32
C THR A 20 8.34 -44.06 17.43
N ILE A 21 8.92 -43.36 16.44
CA ILE A 21 8.91 -41.89 16.38
C ILE A 21 7.47 -41.37 16.33
N ARG A 22 6.61 -41.95 15.48
CA ARG A 22 5.19 -41.58 15.40
C ARG A 22 4.47 -41.78 16.72
N ALA A 23 4.73 -42.88 17.43
CA ALA A 23 4.14 -43.14 18.74
C ALA A 23 4.61 -42.12 19.79
N VAL A 24 5.90 -41.78 19.83
CA VAL A 24 6.44 -40.76 20.75
C VAL A 24 5.87 -39.38 20.45
N VAL A 25 5.80 -38.98 19.18
CA VAL A 25 5.18 -37.71 18.76
C VAL A 25 3.70 -37.68 19.14
N LEU A 26 2.96 -38.77 18.91
CA LEU A 26 1.55 -38.87 19.30
C LEU A 26 1.37 -38.72 20.82
N VAL A 27 2.20 -39.38 21.62
CA VAL A 27 2.16 -39.23 23.10
C VAL A 27 2.46 -37.79 23.51
N PHE A 28 3.48 -37.18 22.92
CA PHE A 28 3.81 -35.78 23.16
C PHE A 28 2.65 -34.84 22.79
N ASP A 29 2.02 -35.04 21.63
CA ASP A 29 0.86 -34.28 21.19
C ASP A 29 -0.33 -34.47 22.13
N VAL A 30 -0.65 -35.70 22.54
CA VAL A 30 -1.75 -35.98 23.49
C VAL A 30 -1.52 -35.29 24.83
N LEU A 31 -0.28 -35.26 25.33
CA LEU A 31 0.06 -34.61 26.59
C LEU A 31 0.09 -33.08 26.48
N THR A 32 0.62 -32.54 25.39
CA THR A 32 0.80 -31.09 25.21
C THR A 32 -0.43 -30.39 24.65
N PHE A 33 -1.28 -31.09 23.88
CA PHE A 33 -2.45 -30.51 23.24
C PHE A 33 -3.45 -29.90 24.22
N PRO A 34 -3.85 -30.53 25.34
CA PRO A 34 -4.75 -29.90 26.31
C PRO A 34 -4.16 -28.62 26.91
N LEU A 35 -2.85 -28.62 27.20
CA LEU A 35 -2.15 -27.44 27.71
C LEU A 35 -2.13 -26.32 26.66
N HIS A 36 -1.78 -26.63 25.41
CA HIS A 36 -1.82 -25.66 24.31
C HIS A 36 -3.25 -25.16 24.04
N LEU A 37 -4.24 -26.03 24.11
CA LEU A 37 -5.65 -25.69 23.92
C LEU A 37 -6.12 -24.69 24.99
N LEU A 38 -5.73 -24.90 26.25
CA LEU A 38 -6.03 -24.00 27.38
C LEU A 38 -5.27 -22.67 27.32
N ILE A 39 -4.00 -22.67 26.88
CA ILE A 39 -3.18 -21.46 26.74
C ILE A 39 -3.65 -20.62 25.54
N GLN A 40 -3.80 -21.24 24.37
CA GLN A 40 -4.14 -20.51 23.14
C GLN A 40 -5.61 -20.08 23.10
N ARG A 41 -6.49 -20.77 23.84
CA ARG A 41 -7.93 -20.51 23.92
C ARG A 41 -8.56 -20.29 22.54
N PRO A 42 -8.45 -21.25 21.60
CA PRO A 42 -8.89 -21.05 20.21
C PRO A 42 -10.39 -20.74 20.11
N TRP A 43 -11.22 -21.18 21.06
CA TRP A 43 -12.63 -20.79 21.13
C TRP A 43 -12.85 -19.28 21.24
N ARG A 44 -11.95 -18.54 21.92
CA ARG A 44 -12.01 -17.07 21.99
C ARG A 44 -11.70 -16.45 20.63
N LYS A 45 -10.66 -16.92 19.95
CA LYS A 45 -10.32 -16.48 18.59
C LYS A 45 -11.45 -16.78 17.61
N ARG A 46 -12.05 -17.97 17.71
CA ARG A 46 -13.20 -18.39 16.89
C ARG A 46 -14.44 -17.54 17.16
N ALA A 47 -14.75 -17.25 18.42
CA ALA A 47 -15.84 -16.36 18.80
C ALA A 47 -15.61 -14.93 18.28
N GLN A 48 -14.39 -14.39 18.42
CA GLN A 48 -14.02 -13.08 17.88
C GLN A 48 -14.05 -13.04 16.35
N SER A 49 -13.71 -14.13 15.67
CA SER A 49 -13.79 -14.23 14.21
C SER A 49 -15.24 -14.22 13.71
N ARG A 50 -16.13 -14.93 14.43
CA ARG A 50 -17.57 -15.04 14.15
C ARG A 50 -18.40 -13.81 14.53
N ARG A 51 -17.84 -12.87 15.29
CA ARG A 51 -18.56 -11.65 15.66
C ARG A 51 -18.92 -10.86 14.41
N ILE A 52 -20.10 -10.24 14.40
CA ILE A 52 -20.47 -9.27 13.37
C ILE A 52 -19.51 -8.09 13.51
N LYS A 53 -18.81 -7.74 12.42
CA LYS A 53 -17.83 -6.64 12.40
C LYS A 53 -18.42 -5.36 11.80
N ALA A 54 -19.40 -5.50 10.91
CA ALA A 54 -20.07 -4.40 10.25
C ALA A 54 -21.50 -4.79 9.88
N ARG A 55 -22.34 -3.79 9.62
CA ARG A 55 -23.72 -3.93 9.14
C ARG A 55 -23.93 -3.03 7.92
N ILE A 56 -24.77 -3.49 7.01
CA ILE A 56 -25.28 -2.67 5.92
C ILE A 56 -26.22 -1.63 6.56
N ILE A 57 -25.96 -0.36 6.29
CA ILE A 57 -26.80 0.75 6.77
C ILE A 57 -27.67 1.31 5.64
N GLU A 58 -27.22 1.18 4.40
CA GLU A 58 -27.95 1.61 3.21
C GLU A 58 -27.63 0.65 2.07
N ALA A 59 -28.65 0.33 1.27
CA ALA A 59 -28.52 -0.50 0.08
C ALA A 59 -29.46 0.04 -0.99
N ASN A 60 -28.88 0.36 -2.14
CA ASN A 60 -29.49 0.98 -3.30
C ASN A 60 -29.12 0.09 -4.50
N ASP A 61 -29.74 0.30 -5.66
CA ASP A 61 -29.44 -0.51 -6.85
C ASP A 61 -27.96 -0.40 -7.29
N ASP A 62 -27.33 0.76 -7.01
CA ASP A 62 -25.97 1.06 -7.43
C ASP A 62 -24.90 0.86 -6.34
N SER A 63 -25.27 0.82 -5.06
CA SER A 63 -24.28 0.78 -3.98
C SER A 63 -24.78 0.16 -2.68
N VAL A 64 -23.84 -0.33 -1.87
CA VAL A 64 -24.10 -0.87 -0.53
C VAL A 64 -23.17 -0.18 0.45
N THR A 65 -23.72 0.60 1.36
CA THR A 65 -22.95 1.28 2.41
C THR A 65 -22.87 0.40 3.65
N VAL A 66 -21.63 0.11 4.07
CA VAL A 66 -21.34 -0.76 5.21
C VAL A 66 -20.67 0.02 6.33
N ARG A 67 -21.16 -0.11 7.57
CA ARG A 67 -20.62 0.57 8.75
C ARG A 67 -20.19 -0.43 9.83
N SER A 68 -19.04 -0.18 10.44
CA SER A 68 -18.53 -0.96 11.57
C SER A 68 -19.49 -0.93 12.77
N VAL A 69 -19.68 -2.07 13.44
CA VAL A 69 -20.42 -2.15 14.72
C VAL A 69 -19.53 -1.95 15.94
N SER A 70 -18.25 -1.67 15.72
CA SER A 70 -17.31 -1.45 16.81
C SER A 70 -17.64 -0.15 17.53
N THR A 71 -17.70 -0.19 18.86
CA THR A 71 -17.82 1.02 19.67
C THR A 71 -16.61 1.93 19.43
N PRO A 72 -16.81 3.24 19.27
CA PRO A 72 -15.72 4.21 19.19
C PRO A 72 -14.72 4.05 20.33
N CYS A 73 -13.43 4.03 20.00
CA CYS A 73 -12.36 4.11 20.99
C CYS A 73 -12.13 5.57 21.42
N ASP A 74 -11.40 5.77 22.51
CA ASP A 74 -11.04 7.11 23.02
C ASP A 74 -10.36 8.00 21.98
N LEU A 75 -9.57 7.40 21.09
CA LEU A 75 -8.93 8.13 19.99
C LEU A 75 -9.98 8.64 19.01
N HIS A 76 -10.94 7.80 18.61
CA HIS A 76 -12.03 8.21 17.72
C HIS A 76 -12.86 9.33 18.34
N LEU A 77 -13.25 9.19 19.62
CA LEU A 77 -14.03 10.21 20.32
C LEU A 77 -13.28 11.55 20.38
N ARG A 78 -11.96 11.52 20.56
CA ARG A 78 -11.11 12.72 20.50
C ARG A 78 -11.08 13.34 19.12
N LEU A 79 -10.88 12.55 18.06
CA LEU A 79 -10.87 13.06 16.68
C LEU A 79 -12.20 13.75 16.34
N VAL A 80 -13.32 13.14 16.74
CA VAL A 80 -14.66 13.73 16.57
C VAL A 80 -14.79 15.06 17.33
N ARG A 81 -14.36 15.08 18.60
CA ARG A 81 -14.39 16.32 19.43
C ARG A 81 -13.53 17.43 18.84
N ASP A 82 -12.36 17.08 18.31
CA ASP A 82 -11.39 18.03 17.76
C ASP A 82 -11.75 18.41 16.30
N GLY A 83 -12.89 17.96 15.77
CA GLY A 83 -13.37 18.30 14.43
C GLY A 83 -12.55 17.70 13.28
N VAL A 84 -11.77 16.65 13.57
CA VAL A 84 -10.96 15.95 12.58
C VAL A 84 -11.85 15.02 11.77
N THR A 85 -12.17 15.44 10.55
CA THR A 85 -13.20 14.81 9.70
C THR A 85 -12.69 14.36 8.34
N SER A 86 -11.41 14.61 8.04
CA SER A 86 -10.77 14.24 6.78
C SER A 86 -9.32 13.81 6.97
N MET A 87 -8.75 13.10 6.00
CA MET A 87 -7.35 12.67 6.04
C MET A 87 -6.34 13.83 6.05
N GLU A 88 -6.68 14.96 5.42
CA GLU A 88 -5.90 16.21 5.51
C GLU A 88 -5.89 16.72 6.96
N SER A 89 -7.07 16.87 7.56
CA SER A 89 -7.19 17.40 8.91
C SER A 89 -6.55 16.48 9.96
N MET A 90 -6.54 15.17 9.70
CA MET A 90 -5.87 14.18 10.53
C MET A 90 -4.35 14.42 10.55
N LEU A 91 -3.72 14.59 9.39
CA LEU A 91 -2.28 14.85 9.32
C LEU A 91 -1.94 16.18 10.00
N ARG A 92 -2.72 17.23 9.73
CA ARG A 92 -2.56 18.55 10.34
C ARG A 92 -2.70 18.51 11.87
N ALA A 93 -3.70 17.81 12.39
CA ALA A 93 -3.88 17.64 13.84
C ALA A 93 -2.74 16.85 14.47
N ALA A 94 -2.27 15.79 13.80
CA ALA A 94 -1.12 15.02 14.24
C ALA A 94 0.17 15.86 14.27
N ALA A 95 0.41 16.65 13.21
CA ALA A 95 1.54 17.55 13.13
C ALA A 95 1.52 18.63 14.21
N ALA A 96 0.37 19.26 14.45
CA ALA A 96 0.23 20.25 15.52
C ALA A 96 0.54 19.67 16.91
N ARG A 97 0.22 18.40 17.14
CA ARG A 97 0.39 17.74 18.44
C ARG A 97 1.78 17.17 18.66
N TRP A 98 2.38 16.54 17.65
CA TRP A 98 3.64 15.80 17.77
C TRP A 98 4.80 16.43 17.00
N GLN A 99 4.64 17.65 16.49
CA GLN A 99 5.62 18.52 15.83
C GLN A 99 7.01 17.90 15.62
N SER A 100 7.89 17.96 16.64
CA SER A 100 9.30 17.54 16.56
C SER A 100 9.57 16.05 16.77
N ARG A 101 8.55 15.21 17.00
CA ARG A 101 8.72 13.76 17.15
C ARG A 101 8.98 13.12 15.80
N ARG A 102 9.78 12.04 15.82
CA ARG A 102 10.03 11.18 14.66
C ARG A 102 8.69 10.60 14.15
N CYS A 103 8.40 10.83 12.87
CA CYS A 103 7.17 10.41 12.21
C CYS A 103 7.46 9.35 11.14
N LEU A 104 8.29 9.68 10.15
CA LEU A 104 8.53 8.86 8.98
C LEU A 104 10.02 8.62 8.79
N GLY A 105 10.45 7.37 8.88
CA GLY A 105 11.86 6.97 8.81
C GLY A 105 12.16 6.18 7.54
N THR A 106 13.17 6.60 6.79
CA THR A 106 13.68 5.88 5.61
C THR A 106 15.12 5.48 5.86
N ARG A 107 15.49 4.24 5.53
CA ARG A 107 16.90 3.81 5.57
C ARG A 107 17.62 4.24 4.31
N THR A 108 18.84 4.75 4.47
CA THR A 108 19.73 5.01 3.33
C THR A 108 20.17 3.69 2.73
N VAL A 109 20.04 3.53 1.42
CA VAL A 109 20.63 2.39 0.69
C VAL A 109 22.09 2.74 0.40
N LEU A 110 23.03 1.96 0.91
CA LEU A 110 24.47 2.17 0.73
C LEU A 110 25.00 1.45 -0.51
N SER A 111 24.52 0.23 -0.76
CA SER A 111 24.85 -0.56 -1.94
C SER A 111 23.78 -1.62 -2.22
N GLU A 112 23.75 -2.10 -3.46
CA GLU A 112 22.93 -3.23 -3.92
C GLU A 112 23.88 -4.30 -4.48
N GLU A 113 23.74 -5.53 -4.02
CA GLU A 113 24.55 -6.68 -4.43
C GLU A 113 23.63 -7.77 -5.00
N ASP A 114 23.99 -8.31 -6.16
CA ASP A 114 23.29 -9.44 -6.77
C ASP A 114 23.83 -10.76 -6.21
N GLU A 115 22.97 -11.51 -5.52
CA GLU A 115 23.29 -12.82 -4.95
C GLU A 115 22.66 -13.91 -5.82
N PRO A 116 23.43 -14.53 -6.75
CA PRO A 116 22.92 -15.60 -7.60
C PRO A 116 22.64 -16.84 -6.75
N GLN A 117 21.43 -17.37 -6.88
CA GLN A 117 20.97 -18.57 -6.21
C GLN A 117 21.29 -19.82 -7.07
N PRO A 118 21.44 -21.00 -6.45
CA PRO A 118 21.72 -22.24 -7.19
C PRO A 118 20.67 -22.60 -8.25
N ASN A 119 19.44 -22.08 -8.12
CA ASN A 119 18.35 -22.27 -9.09
C ASN A 119 18.35 -21.24 -10.24
N GLY A 120 19.41 -20.44 -10.38
CA GLY A 120 19.54 -19.41 -11.41
C GLY A 120 18.77 -18.11 -11.15
N ARG A 121 18.05 -17.99 -10.03
CA ARG A 121 17.42 -16.73 -9.61
C ARG A 121 18.48 -15.81 -9.02
N VAL A 122 18.39 -14.52 -9.29
CA VAL A 122 19.25 -13.52 -8.64
C VAL A 122 18.45 -12.83 -7.54
N PHE A 123 18.97 -12.85 -6.32
CA PHE A 123 18.40 -12.10 -5.21
C PHE A 123 19.13 -10.76 -5.08
N LYS A 124 18.38 -9.66 -5.07
CA LYS A 124 18.94 -8.35 -4.76
C LYS A 124 19.09 -8.20 -3.26
N LYS A 125 20.32 -8.00 -2.81
CA LYS A 125 20.64 -7.76 -1.41
C LYS A 125 21.00 -6.30 -1.23
N TYR A 126 20.26 -5.61 -0.38
CA TYR A 126 20.51 -4.21 -0.08
C TYR A 126 21.37 -4.09 1.18
N ARG A 127 22.50 -3.40 1.08
CA ARG A 127 23.25 -2.94 2.24
C ARG A 127 22.64 -1.63 2.70
N MET A 128 21.95 -1.68 3.83
CA MET A 128 21.17 -0.56 4.35
C MET A 128 21.93 0.14 5.49
N GLY A 129 21.99 1.47 5.44
CA GLY A 129 22.52 2.32 6.49
C GLY A 129 21.49 2.63 7.59
N ASP A 130 21.73 3.74 8.27
CA ASP A 130 20.88 4.25 9.35
C ASP A 130 19.58 4.86 8.83
N TYR A 131 18.63 5.04 9.76
CA TYR A 131 17.38 5.73 9.48
C TYR A 131 17.59 7.24 9.44
N VAL A 132 17.16 7.85 8.34
CA VAL A 132 16.89 9.29 8.24
C VAL A 132 15.43 9.52 8.59
N TRP A 133 15.20 10.26 9.68
CA TRP A 133 13.87 10.52 10.21
C TRP A 133 13.38 11.91 9.83
N ARG A 134 12.14 11.97 9.37
CA ARG A 134 11.35 13.20 9.28
C ARG A 134 10.49 13.35 10.53
N THR A 135 10.35 14.58 11.00
CA THR A 135 9.43 14.92 12.08
C THR A 135 7.99 15.00 11.56
N TYR A 136 7.00 15.09 12.45
CA TYR A 136 5.61 15.25 12.00
C TYR A 136 5.41 16.58 11.25
N THR A 137 6.10 17.65 11.67
CA THR A 137 6.07 18.94 10.96
C THR A 137 6.65 18.81 9.55
N ASP A 138 7.77 18.10 9.39
CA ASP A 138 8.39 17.89 8.07
C ASP A 138 7.45 17.11 7.14
N VAL A 139 6.78 16.07 7.65
CA VAL A 139 5.84 15.26 6.88
C VAL A 139 4.63 16.07 6.41
N GLU A 140 4.05 16.90 7.27
CA GLU A 140 2.93 17.77 6.89
C GLU A 140 3.34 18.82 5.85
N GLN A 141 4.51 19.43 6.04
CA GLN A 141 5.05 20.41 5.11
C GLN A 141 5.38 19.81 3.74
N GLU A 142 6.07 18.66 3.70
CA GLU A 142 6.40 17.95 2.46
C GLU A 142 5.14 17.47 1.75
N ALA A 143 4.13 16.98 2.46
CA ALA A 143 2.85 16.59 1.87
C ALA A 143 2.15 17.80 1.21
N ARG A 144 2.07 18.94 1.90
CA ARG A 144 1.51 20.18 1.33
C ARG A 144 2.27 20.66 0.10
N GLN A 145 3.60 20.62 0.14
CA GLN A 145 4.44 20.96 -1.01
C GLN A 145 4.14 20.03 -2.18
N PHE A 146 4.12 18.72 -1.95
CA PHE A 146 3.81 17.76 -3.01
C PHE A 146 2.42 18.00 -3.62
N GLY A 147 1.40 18.21 -2.78
CA GLY A 147 0.05 18.53 -3.23
C GLY A 147 -0.01 19.79 -4.09
N ALA A 148 0.65 20.88 -3.67
CA ALA A 148 0.76 22.10 -4.47
C ALA A 148 1.52 21.89 -5.79
N GLY A 149 2.54 21.02 -5.80
CA GLY A 149 3.27 20.62 -7.00
C GLY A 149 2.41 19.85 -7.99
N LEU A 150 1.56 18.93 -7.50
CA LEU A 150 0.57 18.22 -8.34
C LEU A 150 -0.39 19.20 -9.01
N ARG A 151 -0.88 20.20 -8.26
CA ARG A 151 -1.72 21.26 -8.85
C ARG A 151 -1.00 22.03 -9.94
N SER A 152 0.28 22.37 -9.75
CA SER A 152 1.10 23.03 -10.78
C SER A 152 1.28 22.19 -12.05
N LEU A 153 1.23 20.86 -11.95
CA LEU A 153 1.29 19.96 -13.11
C LEU A 153 -0.04 19.83 -13.86
N GLY A 154 -1.13 20.36 -13.29
CA GLY A 154 -2.47 20.35 -13.88
C GLY A 154 -3.42 19.31 -13.27
N ALA A 155 -3.07 18.68 -12.14
CA ALA A 155 -4.04 17.87 -11.40
C ALA A 155 -5.08 18.78 -10.74
N GLU A 156 -6.37 18.45 -10.87
CA GLU A 156 -7.45 19.24 -10.27
C GLU A 156 -8.10 18.53 -9.08
N PRO A 157 -8.72 19.26 -8.13
CA PRO A 157 -9.47 18.67 -7.03
C PRO A 157 -10.56 17.75 -7.58
N ARG A 158 -10.79 16.63 -6.88
CA ARG A 158 -11.77 15.59 -7.23
C ARG A 158 -11.45 14.84 -8.53
N GLN A 159 -10.28 15.07 -9.14
CA GLN A 159 -9.75 14.22 -10.19
C GLN A 159 -8.85 13.14 -9.59
N ASN A 160 -9.00 11.91 -10.08
CA ASN A 160 -8.27 10.76 -9.59
C ASN A 160 -6.78 10.84 -9.97
N VAL A 161 -5.91 10.40 -9.06
CA VAL A 161 -4.50 10.11 -9.34
C VAL A 161 -4.21 8.66 -8.98
N VAL A 162 -3.59 7.92 -9.90
CA VAL A 162 -3.19 6.53 -9.63
C VAL A 162 -1.87 6.52 -8.88
N MET A 163 -1.83 5.75 -7.79
CA MET A 163 -0.65 5.38 -7.05
C MET A 163 -0.32 3.92 -7.35
N PHE A 164 0.71 3.70 -8.18
CA PHE A 164 1.22 2.40 -8.59
C PHE A 164 2.65 2.21 -8.08
N ALA A 165 2.76 1.97 -6.77
CA ALA A 165 4.04 1.93 -6.09
C ALA A 165 3.99 1.01 -4.87
N GLU A 166 5.14 0.42 -4.52
CA GLU A 166 5.34 -0.26 -3.25
C GLU A 166 5.31 0.73 -2.06
N THR A 167 5.13 0.20 -0.85
CA THR A 167 5.06 1.02 0.36
C THR A 167 6.42 1.65 0.67
N ARG A 168 6.50 2.98 0.55
CA ARG A 168 7.68 3.79 0.88
C ARG A 168 7.30 5.16 1.43
N ALA A 169 8.28 5.94 1.89
CA ALA A 169 8.02 7.24 2.50
C ALA A 169 7.34 8.23 1.54
N GLU A 170 7.83 8.28 0.30
CA GLU A 170 7.31 9.12 -0.77
C GLU A 170 5.87 8.74 -1.15
N TRP A 171 5.51 7.45 -1.03
CA TRP A 171 4.13 6.99 -1.20
C TRP A 171 3.21 7.63 -0.18
N MET A 172 3.62 7.63 1.09
CA MET A 172 2.82 8.21 2.19
C MET A 172 2.69 9.72 2.04
N LEU A 173 3.79 10.40 1.71
CA LEU A 173 3.82 11.84 1.49
C LEU A 173 2.99 12.24 0.26
N ALA A 174 3.08 11.48 -0.82
CA ALA A 174 2.30 11.74 -2.03
C ALA A 174 0.80 11.56 -1.80
N ALA A 175 0.39 10.49 -1.11
CA ALA A 175 -1.01 10.26 -0.77
C ALA A 175 -1.57 11.39 0.12
N HIS A 176 -0.83 11.78 1.16
CA HIS A 176 -1.22 12.92 1.98
C HIS A 176 -1.22 14.24 1.20
N GLY A 177 -0.29 14.43 0.26
CA GLY A 177 -0.28 15.59 -0.63
C GLY A 177 -1.53 15.66 -1.51
N CYS A 178 -1.99 14.53 -2.06
CA CYS A 178 -3.27 14.46 -2.77
C CYS A 178 -4.43 14.89 -1.85
N PHE A 179 -4.46 14.44 -0.59
CA PHE A 179 -5.51 14.82 0.36
C PHE A 179 -5.52 16.31 0.68
N THR A 180 -4.38 17.01 0.67
CA THR A 180 -4.36 18.47 0.85
C THR A 180 -5.07 19.24 -0.28
N GLN A 181 -5.34 18.57 -1.40
CA GLN A 181 -5.92 19.19 -2.61
C GLN A 181 -7.25 18.53 -3.02
N SER A 182 -7.86 17.73 -2.13
CA SER A 182 -9.07 16.95 -2.42
C SER A 182 -8.93 16.04 -3.64
N ILE A 183 -7.72 15.53 -3.90
CA ILE A 183 -7.42 14.62 -5.02
C ILE A 183 -7.60 13.18 -4.50
N PRO A 184 -8.56 12.40 -5.02
CA PRO A 184 -8.70 11.00 -4.63
C PRO A 184 -7.51 10.16 -5.12
N VAL A 185 -7.02 9.28 -4.26
CA VAL A 185 -5.89 8.38 -4.56
C VAL A 185 -6.43 7.02 -4.98
N VAL A 186 -6.14 6.61 -6.22
CA VAL A 186 -6.48 5.28 -6.73
C VAL A 186 -5.29 4.35 -6.52
N THR A 187 -5.42 3.33 -5.68
CA THR A 187 -4.31 2.39 -5.44
C THR A 187 -4.46 1.15 -6.30
N ILE A 188 -3.44 0.83 -7.10
CA ILE A 188 -3.37 -0.37 -7.93
C ILE A 188 -2.12 -1.16 -7.54
N TYR A 189 -2.29 -2.45 -7.23
CA TYR A 189 -1.17 -3.31 -6.81
C TYR A 189 -0.19 -3.60 -7.95
N ALA A 190 1.11 -3.48 -7.66
CA ALA A 190 2.20 -3.76 -8.60
C ALA A 190 2.29 -5.23 -9.07
N THR A 191 1.62 -6.14 -8.35
CA THR A 191 1.55 -7.58 -8.61
C THR A 191 0.47 -7.97 -9.61
N LEU A 192 -0.42 -7.04 -9.97
CA LEU A 192 -1.43 -7.29 -11.00
C LEU A 192 -0.79 -7.37 -12.39
N GLY A 193 -1.43 -8.13 -13.28
CA GLY A 193 -1.03 -8.18 -14.70
C GLY A 193 -1.36 -6.87 -15.43
N ASP A 194 -0.70 -6.64 -16.55
CA ASP A 194 -0.83 -5.39 -17.34
C ASP A 194 -2.29 -5.10 -17.75
N GLU A 195 -3.09 -6.14 -18.01
CA GLU A 195 -4.54 -6.05 -18.26
C GLU A 195 -5.31 -5.44 -17.09
N ALA A 196 -5.06 -5.93 -15.88
CA ALA A 196 -5.71 -5.47 -14.66
C ALA A 196 -5.27 -4.04 -14.29
N ILE A 197 -4.00 -3.69 -14.55
CA ILE A 197 -3.49 -2.33 -14.32
C ILE A 197 -4.16 -1.34 -15.28
N ALA A 198 -4.19 -1.65 -16.58
CA ALA A 198 -4.83 -0.79 -17.57
C ALA A 198 -6.34 -0.63 -17.31
N HIS A 199 -7.02 -1.71 -16.88
CA HIS A 199 -8.42 -1.65 -16.49
C HIS A 199 -8.67 -0.63 -15.37
N GLY A 200 -7.94 -0.71 -14.26
CA GLY A 200 -8.13 0.24 -13.15
C GLY A 200 -7.80 1.69 -13.51
N ILE A 201 -6.76 1.92 -14.32
CA ILE A 201 -6.41 3.26 -14.81
C ILE A 201 -7.52 3.84 -15.69
N ASN A 202 -8.07 3.04 -16.61
CA ASN A 202 -9.12 3.50 -17.52
C ASN A 202 -10.46 3.71 -16.83
N GLU A 203 -10.86 2.79 -15.94
CA GLU A 203 -12.12 2.89 -15.21
C GLU A 203 -12.14 4.10 -14.28
N THR A 204 -10.99 4.49 -13.71
CA THR A 204 -10.86 5.70 -12.90
C THR A 204 -10.54 6.96 -13.69
N GLU A 205 -10.49 6.86 -15.02
CA GLU A 205 -10.31 7.99 -15.94
C GLU A 205 -9.06 8.85 -15.69
N VAL A 206 -7.98 8.22 -15.21
CA VAL A 206 -6.82 8.95 -14.70
C VAL A 206 -5.90 9.47 -15.79
N SER A 207 -5.42 10.71 -15.63
CA SER A 207 -4.39 11.34 -16.46
C SER A 207 -2.98 11.31 -15.86
N THR A 208 -2.88 11.26 -14.52
CA THR A 208 -1.62 11.29 -13.79
C THR A 208 -1.38 10.02 -13.00
N VAL A 209 -0.24 9.37 -13.24
CA VAL A 209 0.20 8.17 -12.52
C VAL A 209 1.44 8.48 -11.69
N ILE A 210 1.44 8.11 -10.42
CA ILE A 210 2.61 8.12 -9.55
C ILE A 210 3.12 6.68 -9.43
N THR A 211 4.40 6.45 -9.74
CA THR A 211 5.05 5.14 -9.74
C THR A 211 6.44 5.21 -9.13
N THR A 212 7.18 4.11 -9.11
CA THR A 212 8.58 4.05 -8.66
C THR A 212 9.54 3.82 -9.82
N HIS A 213 10.82 4.12 -9.61
CA HIS A 213 11.90 3.83 -10.57
C HIS A 213 11.81 2.41 -11.14
N GLU A 214 11.59 1.40 -10.30
CA GLU A 214 11.57 -0.02 -10.72
C GLU A 214 10.32 -0.35 -11.55
N LEU A 215 9.21 0.32 -11.28
CA LEU A 215 7.91 0.05 -11.92
C LEU A 215 7.66 0.92 -13.17
N LEU A 216 8.36 2.05 -13.30
CA LEU A 216 8.24 2.96 -14.43
C LEU A 216 8.39 2.27 -15.80
N PRO A 217 9.34 1.34 -16.05
CA PRO A 217 9.46 0.66 -17.34
C PRO A 217 8.22 -0.11 -17.78
N LYS A 218 7.35 -0.56 -16.86
CA LYS A 218 6.09 -1.23 -17.22
C LYS A 218 5.18 -0.33 -18.06
N PHE A 219 5.24 0.99 -17.84
CA PHE A 219 4.42 1.94 -18.57
C PHE A 219 4.78 2.05 -20.05
N LYS A 220 5.96 1.61 -20.48
CA LYS A 220 6.29 1.49 -21.92
C LYS A 220 5.31 0.59 -22.67
N LYS A 221 4.74 -0.42 -22.00
CA LYS A 221 3.71 -1.32 -22.57
C LYS A 221 2.30 -0.84 -22.24
N ILE A 222 2.06 -0.46 -20.99
CA ILE A 222 0.71 -0.13 -20.49
C ILE A 222 0.13 1.12 -21.16
N LEU A 223 0.97 2.10 -21.52
CA LEU A 223 0.53 3.35 -22.14
C LEU A 223 -0.18 3.18 -23.49
N ALA A 224 0.05 2.07 -24.19
CA ALA A 224 -0.71 1.73 -25.41
C ALA A 224 -2.20 1.50 -25.14
N ARG A 225 -2.55 1.20 -23.88
CA ARG A 225 -3.89 0.81 -23.44
C ARG A 225 -4.51 1.79 -22.44
N THR A 226 -3.79 2.85 -22.07
CA THR A 226 -4.26 3.89 -21.14
C THR A 226 -4.18 5.26 -21.81
N PRO A 227 -5.07 5.57 -22.78
CA PRO A 227 -4.93 6.73 -23.65
C PRO A 227 -5.08 8.09 -22.94
N ARG A 228 -5.69 8.12 -21.75
CA ARG A 228 -5.85 9.34 -20.95
C ARG A 228 -4.61 9.73 -20.16
N VAL A 229 -3.67 8.79 -19.93
CA VAL A 229 -2.45 9.06 -19.16
C VAL A 229 -1.53 9.95 -19.97
N ASP A 230 -1.26 11.16 -19.47
CA ASP A 230 -0.34 12.13 -20.07
C ASP A 230 0.86 12.45 -19.16
N THR A 231 0.78 12.10 -17.88
CA THR A 231 1.81 12.43 -16.89
C THR A 231 2.13 11.23 -16.02
N ILE A 232 3.42 10.90 -15.92
CA ILE A 232 3.94 9.90 -14.99
C ILE A 232 4.96 10.56 -14.07
N ILE A 233 4.67 10.53 -12.77
CA ILE A 233 5.58 10.96 -11.72
C ILE A 233 6.27 9.72 -11.16
N PHE A 234 7.60 9.70 -11.13
CA PHE A 234 8.33 8.56 -10.56
C PHE A 234 9.07 8.94 -9.28
N MET A 235 8.96 8.09 -8.27
CA MET A 235 9.79 8.12 -7.06
C MET A 235 11.16 7.55 -7.41
N GLU A 236 12.19 8.34 -7.17
CA GLU A 236 13.56 8.02 -7.58
C GLU A 236 14.13 6.82 -6.79
N ASP A 237 15.08 6.14 -7.42
CA ASP A 237 15.97 5.21 -6.73
C ASP A 237 17.07 5.98 -5.97
N GLN A 238 17.59 5.42 -4.87
CA GLN A 238 18.62 6.08 -4.07
C GLN A 238 20.02 5.99 -4.69
N LEU A 239 20.28 4.98 -5.53
CA LEU A 239 21.58 4.68 -6.11
C LEU A 239 21.64 4.92 -7.62
N LYS A 240 20.51 4.75 -8.33
CA LYS A 240 20.44 4.70 -9.79
C LYS A 240 19.70 5.91 -10.35
N THR A 241 20.21 6.42 -11.46
CA THR A 241 19.48 7.39 -12.28
C THR A 241 18.33 6.70 -13.00
N THR A 242 17.17 7.36 -13.06
CA THR A 242 15.99 6.82 -13.74
C THR A 242 15.97 7.24 -15.21
N PRO A 243 15.99 6.29 -16.17
CA PRO A 243 15.81 6.61 -17.57
C PRO A 243 14.41 7.18 -17.84
N ARG A 244 14.33 8.24 -18.65
CA ARG A 244 13.08 8.94 -18.98
C ARG A 244 12.69 8.78 -20.46
N ASP A 245 13.45 8.00 -21.21
CA ASP A 245 13.32 7.77 -22.64
C ASP A 245 12.55 6.48 -22.96
N GLY A 246 12.09 6.39 -24.22
CA GLY A 246 11.38 5.21 -24.73
C GLY A 246 9.93 5.09 -24.27
N PHE A 247 9.30 6.20 -23.89
CA PHE A 247 7.86 6.30 -23.66
C PHE A 247 7.15 6.87 -24.90
N LYS A 248 5.83 6.69 -24.97
CA LYS A 248 5.00 7.27 -26.03
C LYS A 248 5.17 8.79 -26.08
N GLU A 249 5.12 9.37 -27.28
CA GLU A 249 5.15 10.82 -27.46
C GLU A 249 4.00 11.51 -26.70
N GLY A 250 4.28 12.70 -26.15
CA GLY A 250 3.31 13.47 -25.36
C GLY A 250 3.24 13.10 -23.87
N ILE A 251 3.98 12.09 -23.41
CA ILE A 251 3.99 11.68 -22.00
C ILE A 251 5.04 12.47 -21.22
N ARG A 252 4.62 13.21 -20.19
CA ARG A 252 5.49 13.92 -19.25
C ARG A 252 6.04 12.95 -18.20
N ILE A 253 7.35 12.74 -18.17
CA ILE A 253 8.03 11.91 -17.14
C ILE A 253 8.75 12.83 -16.15
N VAL A 254 8.18 12.96 -14.95
CA VAL A 254 8.61 13.94 -13.93
C VAL A 254 9.10 13.22 -12.67
N ALA A 255 10.22 13.62 -12.10
CA ALA A 255 10.67 13.02 -10.84
C ALA A 255 9.87 13.56 -9.65
N TYR A 256 9.66 12.73 -8.62
CA TYR A 256 8.96 13.12 -7.39
C TYR A 256 9.57 14.38 -6.75
N LYS A 257 10.90 14.52 -6.73
CA LYS A 257 11.56 15.72 -6.19
C LYS A 257 11.28 16.98 -7.01
N GLU A 258 11.14 16.86 -8.33
CA GLU A 258 10.77 18.01 -9.17
C GLU A 258 9.36 18.51 -8.83
N VAL A 259 8.42 17.60 -8.55
CA VAL A 259 7.08 17.95 -8.10
C VAL A 259 7.12 18.67 -6.75
N LEU A 260 7.94 18.18 -5.80
CA LEU A 260 8.15 18.87 -4.53
C LEU A 260 8.71 20.28 -4.72
N ASP A 261 9.69 20.46 -5.61
CA ASP A 261 10.31 21.75 -5.85
C ASP A 261 9.35 22.74 -6.53
N MET A 262 8.53 22.27 -7.47
CA MET A 262 7.40 23.05 -8.02
C MET A 262 6.45 23.49 -6.90
N GLY A 263 6.14 22.57 -5.98
CA GLY A 263 5.28 22.82 -4.83
C GLY A 263 5.79 23.87 -3.85
N LYS A 264 7.10 23.89 -3.59
CA LYS A 264 7.75 24.91 -2.73
C LYS A 264 7.61 26.32 -3.29
N GLN A 265 7.57 26.45 -4.62
CA GLN A 265 7.45 27.73 -5.33
C GLN A 265 5.99 28.08 -5.65
N CYS A 266 5.09 27.10 -5.52
CA CYS A 266 3.69 27.22 -5.86
C CYS A 266 2.94 28.08 -4.83
N LYS A 267 2.06 28.97 -5.33
CA LYS A 267 1.17 29.80 -4.51
C LYS A 267 -0.27 29.29 -4.48
N ILE A 268 -0.53 28.12 -5.05
CA ILE A 268 -1.87 27.52 -5.06
C ILE A 268 -2.23 27.14 -3.64
N GLU A 269 -3.37 27.63 -3.16
CA GLU A 269 -3.86 27.33 -1.82
C GLU A 269 -4.33 25.88 -1.69
N SER A 270 -4.33 25.40 -0.45
CA SER A 270 -4.87 24.08 -0.10
C SER A 270 -6.38 24.06 -0.35
N VAL A 271 -6.88 22.99 -0.97
CA VAL A 271 -8.32 22.74 -1.13
C VAL A 271 -8.65 21.50 -0.31
N PRO A 272 -8.92 21.63 0.99
CA PRO A 272 -9.12 20.48 1.86
C PRO A 272 -10.47 19.77 1.58
N PRO A 273 -10.52 18.43 1.68
CA PRO A 273 -11.70 17.65 1.36
C PRO A 273 -12.79 17.76 2.43
N ALA A 274 -14.04 17.66 2.00
CA ALA A 274 -15.18 17.47 2.86
C ALA A 274 -15.28 16.00 3.34
N PRO A 275 -15.99 15.71 4.44
CA PRO A 275 -16.05 14.35 5.01
C PRO A 275 -16.74 13.30 4.12
N GLY A 276 -17.48 13.73 3.10
CA GLY A 276 -18.11 12.85 2.12
C GLY A 276 -17.38 12.77 0.78
N ASP A 277 -16.29 13.53 0.61
CA ASP A 277 -15.48 13.45 -0.61
C ASP A 277 -14.73 12.13 -0.63
N THR A 278 -14.53 11.55 -1.82
CA THR A 278 -13.75 10.32 -1.97
C THR A 278 -12.29 10.57 -1.63
N ALA A 279 -11.74 9.84 -0.67
CA ALA A 279 -10.33 9.90 -0.33
C ALA A 279 -9.52 8.87 -1.15
N ILE A 280 -9.97 7.61 -1.17
CA ILE A 280 -9.21 6.51 -1.77
C ILE A 280 -10.14 5.61 -2.58
N VAL A 281 -9.69 5.17 -3.75
CA VAL A 281 -10.29 4.05 -4.48
C VAL A 281 -9.29 2.89 -4.49
N MET A 282 -9.59 1.82 -3.75
CA MET A 282 -8.68 0.71 -3.57
C MET A 282 -9.05 -0.46 -4.48
N TYR A 283 -8.23 -0.74 -5.50
CA TYR A 283 -8.45 -1.88 -6.38
C TYR A 283 -8.03 -3.19 -5.72
N THR A 284 -8.93 -4.18 -5.77
CA THR A 284 -8.68 -5.54 -5.27
C THR A 284 -8.87 -6.54 -6.40
N SER A 285 -8.12 -7.66 -6.39
CA SER A 285 -8.12 -8.64 -7.49
C SER A 285 -9.46 -9.37 -7.71
N GLY A 286 -10.40 -9.27 -6.76
CA GLY A 286 -11.72 -9.88 -6.86
C GLY A 286 -11.70 -11.42 -7.01
N SER A 287 -12.86 -12.07 -6.87
CA SER A 287 -13.03 -13.49 -7.20
C SER A 287 -13.34 -13.70 -8.69
N THR A 288 -13.79 -12.65 -9.38
CA THR A 288 -14.27 -12.69 -10.77
C THR A 288 -13.18 -12.40 -11.80
N GLY A 289 -11.91 -12.34 -11.40
CA GLY A 289 -10.76 -12.07 -12.27
C GLY A 289 -10.56 -10.59 -12.65
N VAL A 290 -11.65 -9.84 -12.84
CA VAL A 290 -11.61 -8.38 -13.05
C VAL A 290 -11.46 -7.66 -11.70
N PRO A 291 -10.44 -6.81 -11.53
CA PRO A 291 -10.27 -6.04 -10.30
C PRO A 291 -11.46 -5.11 -10.03
N LYS A 292 -11.78 -4.88 -8.75
CA LYS A 292 -12.87 -3.97 -8.34
C LYS A 292 -12.34 -2.87 -7.42
N GLY A 293 -12.77 -1.64 -7.66
CA GLY A 293 -12.44 -0.47 -6.84
C GLY A 293 -13.36 -0.34 -5.62
N VAL A 294 -12.78 -0.39 -4.42
CA VAL A 294 -13.49 -0.08 -3.17
C VAL A 294 -13.33 1.41 -2.88
N VAL A 295 -14.44 2.14 -2.90
CA VAL A 295 -14.47 3.58 -2.60
C VAL A 295 -14.45 3.81 -1.09
N LEU A 296 -13.52 4.65 -0.64
CA LEU A 296 -13.36 5.08 0.75
C LEU A 296 -13.51 6.61 0.80
N SER A 297 -14.56 7.06 1.49
CA SER A 297 -14.85 8.45 1.83
C SER A 297 -14.60 8.69 3.31
#